data_AF-A0A7Y2B6C7-F1
#
_entry.id   AF-A0A7Y2B6C7-F1
#
_cell.length_a   1.000
_cell.length_b   1.000
_cell.length_c   1.000
_cell.angle_alpha   90.00
_cell.angle_beta   90.00
_cell.angle_gamma   90.00
#
_symmetry.space_group_name_H-M   'P 1'
#
loop_
_entity.id
_entity.type
_entity.pdbx_description
1 polymer ?
#
loop_
_entity_poly.entity_id
_entity_poly.type
_entity_poly.pdbx_seq_one_letter_code
_entity_poly.pdbx_strand_id
1 'polypeptide(L)'
;MERTVTPPRHVGAPPDTRHHQAPEALPLEERLSPGARTGRANAERARVGRPFGLRLPFRRWFPHRRARAILMAVFRGVGLEGAGRREASNLAIRDNRIRSQRLPAAFHGTRILHLSDLHLDTTPGILHSLVNRIGSLSFDCSVITGDLNSFAGSFCEKEARLLRRALGACPAYVSLGNHDSLVDAARWEACGFTILVNERISWERDEDRLTIAAIDDVHYLESPGDSIASLASGSFGILLSHTPDVYREAAHAGFDVMFSGHTHGGQICAPGGFPLLRNAKAPRAFCAGAWSYLRLRGYTSRGVGCSGLPLRFHCPPEIVLHTIVREEYSPA
;
A
#
# COMPACT_ATOMS: atom_id res chain seq x y z
N MET A 1 41.42 22.74 -37.95
CA MET A 1 40.18 23.05 -37.23
C MET A 1 39.96 21.98 -36.17
N GLU A 2 40.64 22.11 -35.04
CA GLU A 2 40.46 21.24 -33.88
C GLU A 2 39.19 21.65 -33.13
N ARG A 3 38.29 20.68 -32.91
CA ARG A 3 37.09 20.86 -32.09
C ARG A 3 37.44 20.53 -30.65
N THR A 4 37.46 21.56 -29.81
CA THR A 4 37.55 21.45 -28.35
C THR A 4 36.29 20.78 -27.80
N VAL A 5 36.47 19.63 -27.13
CA VAL A 5 35.43 18.92 -26.39
C VAL A 5 35.37 19.52 -24.98
N THR A 6 34.25 20.13 -24.62
CA THR A 6 33.98 20.60 -23.25
C THR A 6 33.46 19.44 -22.40
N PRO A 7 34.02 19.16 -21.21
CA PRO A 7 33.53 18.08 -20.36
C PRO A 7 32.18 18.45 -19.70
N PRO A 8 31.34 17.47 -19.35
CA PRO A 8 30.04 17.72 -18.74
C PRO A 8 30.20 18.27 -17.32
N ARG A 9 29.39 19.27 -17.00
CA ARG A 9 29.29 19.89 -15.67
C ARG A 9 28.94 18.85 -14.61
N HIS A 10 29.70 18.85 -13.52
CA HIS A 10 29.40 18.13 -12.29
C HIS A 10 27.94 18.34 -11.88
N VAL A 11 27.20 17.24 -11.78
CA VAL A 11 25.91 17.19 -11.10
C VAL A 11 26.20 17.47 -9.62
N GLY A 12 25.63 18.58 -9.12
CA GLY A 12 25.78 19.00 -7.74
C GLY A 12 25.37 17.90 -6.76
N ALA A 13 26.04 17.88 -5.61
CA ALA A 13 25.73 17.00 -4.49
C ALA A 13 24.22 17.03 -4.16
N PRO A 14 23.63 15.90 -3.74
CA PRO A 14 22.25 15.87 -3.30
C PRO A 14 22.06 16.80 -2.08
N PRO A 15 20.93 17.52 -1.99
CA PRO A 15 20.65 18.38 -0.85
C PRO A 15 20.52 17.53 0.42
N ASP A 16 21.17 18.05 1.46
CA ASP A 16 21.11 17.72 2.89
C ASP A 16 20.20 16.53 3.27
N THR A 17 20.82 15.45 3.75
CA THR A 17 20.14 14.30 4.33
C THR A 17 19.37 14.76 5.57
N ARG A 18 18.08 15.08 5.39
CA ARG A 18 17.14 15.30 6.50
C ARG A 18 17.17 14.05 7.38
N HIS A 19 17.83 14.13 8.52
CA HIS A 19 17.98 13.03 9.45
C HIS A 19 16.63 12.66 10.06
N HIS A 20 15.93 11.75 9.40
CA HIS A 20 14.78 11.06 9.96
C HIS A 20 15.30 9.90 10.82
N GLN A 21 15.70 10.20 12.07
CA GLN A 21 15.89 9.14 13.07
C GLN A 21 14.51 8.62 13.47
N ALA A 22 14.05 7.56 12.80
CA ALA A 22 13.08 6.69 13.45
C ALA A 22 13.77 6.14 14.72
N PRO A 23 13.17 6.27 15.90
CA PRO A 23 13.73 5.66 17.11
C PRO A 23 13.98 4.17 16.83
N GLU A 24 15.05 3.62 17.41
CA GLU A 24 15.38 2.21 17.33
C GLU A 24 14.24 1.43 18.02
N ALA A 25 13.22 1.12 17.23
CA ALA A 25 11.99 0.51 17.72
C ALA A 25 12.31 -0.95 18.06
N LEU A 26 11.81 -1.41 19.20
CA LEU A 26 11.85 -2.83 19.55
C LEU A 26 11.25 -3.68 18.41
N PRO A 27 11.66 -4.95 18.26
CA PRO A 27 11.03 -5.85 17.29
C PRO A 27 9.50 -5.86 17.45
N LEU A 28 8.76 -6.01 16.35
CA LEU A 28 7.28 -6.04 16.28
C LEU A 28 6.69 -6.96 17.32
N GLU A 29 7.32 -8.12 17.52
CA GLU A 29 6.94 -9.06 18.54
C GLU A 29 6.89 -8.38 19.92
N GLU A 30 7.95 -7.71 20.33
CA GLU A 30 8.05 -7.05 21.63
C GLU A 30 7.16 -5.81 21.74
N ARG A 31 6.84 -5.15 20.61
CA ARG A 31 5.93 -4.00 20.58
C ARG A 31 4.46 -4.39 20.74
N LEU A 32 4.09 -5.60 20.30
CA LEU A 32 2.72 -6.11 20.45
C LEU A 32 2.49 -6.70 21.85
N SER A 33 1.41 -6.25 22.51
CA SER A 33 1.02 -6.83 23.79
C SER A 33 0.73 -8.34 23.64
N PRO A 34 1.03 -9.18 24.66
CA PRO A 34 0.79 -10.62 24.59
C PRO A 34 -0.67 -10.97 24.24
N GLY A 35 -1.62 -10.19 24.76
CA GLY A 35 -3.05 -10.32 24.45
C GLY A 35 -3.37 -10.00 22.99
N ALA A 36 -2.84 -8.89 22.45
CA ALA A 36 -3.04 -8.51 21.05
C ALA A 36 -2.43 -9.56 20.10
N ARG A 37 -1.22 -10.04 20.39
CA ARG A 37 -0.55 -11.09 19.61
C ARG A 37 -1.36 -12.38 19.59
N THR A 38 -1.82 -12.84 20.76
CA THR A 38 -2.61 -14.07 20.88
C THR A 38 -3.97 -13.95 20.19
N GLY A 39 -4.66 -12.83 20.39
CA GLY A 39 -5.93 -12.55 19.72
C GLY A 39 -5.82 -12.56 18.20
N ARG A 40 -4.80 -11.86 17.67
CA ARG A 40 -4.55 -11.81 16.23
C ARG A 40 -4.17 -13.18 15.66
N ALA A 41 -3.29 -13.94 16.33
CA ALA A 41 -2.93 -15.30 15.91
C ALA A 41 -4.13 -16.26 15.92
N ASN A 42 -5.04 -16.14 16.90
CA ASN A 42 -6.27 -16.91 16.93
C ASN A 42 -7.21 -16.53 15.76
N ALA A 43 -7.31 -15.24 15.45
CA ALA A 43 -8.09 -14.76 14.32
C ALA A 43 -7.52 -15.26 12.97
N GLU A 44 -6.19 -15.32 12.81
CA GLU A 44 -5.53 -15.96 11.65
C GLU A 44 -5.91 -17.43 11.52
N ARG A 45 -5.75 -18.20 12.60
CA ARG A 45 -6.07 -19.65 12.61
C ARG A 45 -7.54 -19.90 12.29
N ALA A 46 -8.45 -19.09 12.81
CA ALA A 46 -9.89 -19.18 12.51
C ALA A 46 -10.22 -18.89 11.03
N ARG A 47 -9.30 -18.26 10.29
CA ARG A 47 -9.44 -17.93 8.87
C ARG A 47 -8.73 -18.89 7.93
N VAL A 48 -7.76 -19.67 8.40
CA VAL A 48 -7.16 -20.77 7.64
C VAL A 48 -8.27 -21.70 7.15
N GLY A 49 -8.50 -21.75 5.84
CA GLY A 49 -9.57 -22.54 5.20
C GLY A 49 -10.87 -21.79 4.87
N ARG A 50 -10.98 -20.49 5.17
CA ARG A 50 -12.10 -19.63 4.73
C ARG A 50 -11.66 -18.71 3.58
N PRO A 51 -12.23 -18.82 2.38
CA PRO A 51 -11.86 -17.95 1.26
C PRO A 51 -12.38 -16.52 1.47
N PHE A 52 -11.51 -15.54 1.16
CA PHE A 52 -11.84 -14.12 1.13
C PHE A 52 -12.70 -13.78 -0.10
N GLY A 53 -13.78 -13.01 0.10
CA GLY A 53 -14.18 -12.00 -0.89
C GLY A 53 -15.22 -12.29 -1.96
N LEU A 54 -15.98 -13.39 -1.93
CA LEU A 54 -17.22 -13.47 -2.74
C LEU A 54 -18.44 -13.72 -1.87
N ARG A 55 -19.30 -12.69 -1.77
CA ARG A 55 -20.71 -12.81 -1.35
C ARG A 55 -21.55 -13.37 -2.51
N LEU A 56 -21.23 -14.58 -2.97
CA LEU A 56 -22.16 -15.38 -3.77
C LEU A 56 -22.74 -16.51 -2.90
N PRO A 57 -24.06 -16.82 -3.02
CA PRO A 57 -24.71 -17.85 -2.22
C PRO A 57 -24.22 -19.29 -2.54
N PHE A 58 -23.34 -19.45 -3.53
CA PHE A 58 -22.80 -20.74 -3.99
C PHE A 58 -21.54 -21.22 -3.21
N ARG A 59 -21.43 -20.80 -1.95
CA ARG A 59 -20.21 -20.82 -1.12
C ARG A 59 -19.73 -22.21 -0.66
N ARG A 60 -20.30 -23.29 -1.18
CA ARG A 60 -20.06 -24.66 -0.69
C ARG A 60 -19.72 -25.71 -1.75
N TRP A 61 -19.67 -25.37 -3.04
CA TRP A 61 -19.64 -26.39 -4.11
C TRP A 61 -18.55 -26.28 -5.19
N PHE A 62 -17.61 -25.33 -5.10
CA PHE A 62 -16.47 -25.28 -6.03
C PHE A 62 -15.16 -24.93 -5.32
N PRO A 63 -14.14 -25.82 -5.29
CA PRO A 63 -12.84 -25.45 -4.77
C PRO A 63 -12.25 -24.35 -5.68
N HIS A 64 -11.86 -23.22 -5.10
CA HIS A 64 -11.35 -22.03 -5.79
C HIS A 64 -10.27 -22.34 -6.84
N ARG A 65 -9.48 -23.40 -6.65
CA ARG A 65 -8.47 -23.88 -7.61
C ARG A 65 -9.09 -24.36 -8.93
N ARG A 66 -10.22 -25.08 -8.90
CA ARG A 66 -10.93 -25.54 -10.09
C ARG A 66 -11.61 -24.38 -10.81
N ALA A 67 -12.25 -23.48 -10.07
CA ALA A 67 -12.83 -22.27 -10.65
C ALA A 67 -11.78 -21.39 -11.35
N ARG A 68 -10.61 -21.19 -10.72
CA ARG A 68 -9.46 -20.52 -11.31
C ARG A 68 -8.96 -21.24 -12.57
N ALA A 69 -8.83 -22.56 -12.53
CA ALA A 69 -8.38 -23.34 -13.69
C ALA A 69 -9.36 -23.24 -14.87
N ILE A 70 -10.67 -23.33 -14.61
CA ILE A 70 -11.72 -23.16 -15.61
C ILE A 70 -11.65 -21.75 -16.20
N LEU A 71 -11.56 -20.72 -15.36
CA LEU A 71 -11.51 -19.33 -15.82
C LEU A 71 -10.25 -19.04 -16.64
N MET A 72 -9.09 -19.58 -16.24
CA MET A 72 -7.87 -19.52 -17.04
C MET A 72 -8.00 -20.27 -18.37
N ALA A 73 -8.66 -21.44 -18.39
CA ALA A 73 -8.93 -22.17 -19.62
C ALA A 73 -9.86 -21.38 -20.55
N VAL A 74 -10.86 -20.69 -20.01
CA VAL A 74 -11.74 -19.79 -20.78
C VAL A 74 -10.93 -18.65 -21.39
N PHE A 75 -10.16 -17.91 -20.58
CA PHE A 75 -9.32 -16.80 -21.08
C PHE A 75 -8.30 -17.25 -22.13
N ARG A 76 -7.77 -18.48 -21.99
CA ARG A 76 -6.90 -19.08 -23.00
C ARG A 76 -7.66 -19.44 -24.27
N GLY A 77 -8.83 -20.07 -24.14
CA GLY A 77 -9.68 -20.47 -25.27
C GLY A 77 -10.17 -19.29 -26.12
N VAL A 78 -10.40 -18.12 -25.49
CA VAL A 78 -10.76 -16.88 -26.19
C VAL A 78 -9.56 -16.00 -26.58
N GLY A 79 -8.32 -16.47 -26.37
CA GLY A 79 -7.11 -15.75 -26.78
C GLY A 79 -6.75 -14.51 -25.94
N LEU A 80 -7.36 -14.32 -24.77
CA LEU A 80 -7.17 -13.13 -23.93
C LEU A 80 -6.10 -13.30 -22.84
N GLU A 81 -5.63 -14.52 -22.55
CA GLU A 81 -4.60 -14.78 -21.53
C GLU A 81 -3.35 -13.91 -21.77
N GLY A 82 -2.85 -13.85 -23.01
CA GLY A 82 -1.65 -13.07 -23.33
C GLY A 82 -1.84 -11.57 -23.13
N ALA A 83 -2.99 -11.02 -23.50
CA ALA A 83 -3.32 -9.62 -23.27
C ALA A 83 -3.41 -9.30 -21.78
N GLY A 84 -4.09 -10.16 -21.01
CA GLY A 84 -4.24 -9.97 -19.57
C GLY A 84 -2.93 -10.06 -18.80
N ARG A 85 -2.01 -10.94 -19.22
CA ARG A 85 -0.66 -11.04 -18.64
C ARG A 85 0.20 -9.83 -18.97
N ARG A 86 0.14 -9.33 -20.22
CA ARG A 86 0.88 -8.13 -20.61
C ARG A 86 0.44 -6.92 -19.79
N GLU A 87 -0.86 -6.73 -19.62
CA GLU A 87 -1.39 -5.66 -18.77
C GLU A 87 -0.98 -5.87 -17.30
N ALA A 88 -1.00 -7.12 -16.82
CA ALA A 88 -0.59 -7.45 -15.44
C ALA A 88 0.89 -7.16 -15.14
N SER A 89 1.75 -7.10 -16.16
CA SER A 89 3.16 -6.73 -16.03
C SER A 89 3.42 -5.26 -16.39
N ASN A 90 2.41 -4.51 -16.85
CA ASN A 90 2.54 -3.13 -17.27
C ASN A 90 2.44 -2.16 -16.08
N LEU A 91 3.45 -2.21 -15.19
CA LEU A 91 3.51 -1.40 -13.98
C LEU A 91 3.65 0.10 -14.31
N ALA A 92 2.60 0.85 -14.01
CA ALA A 92 2.54 2.29 -14.22
C ALA A 92 3.03 3.07 -12.99
N ILE A 93 3.64 4.23 -13.24
CA ILE A 93 3.91 5.23 -12.20
C ILE A 93 2.78 6.25 -12.23
N ARG A 94 2.22 6.59 -11.07
CA ARG A 94 1.17 7.60 -10.92
C ARG A 94 1.63 8.70 -9.98
N ASP A 95 1.65 9.93 -10.46
CA ASP A 95 1.83 11.10 -9.61
C ASP A 95 0.48 11.55 -9.06
N ASN A 96 0.41 11.74 -7.73
CA ASN A 96 -0.79 12.25 -7.07
C ASN A 96 -0.41 13.42 -6.15
N ARG A 97 -1.00 14.59 -6.39
CA ARG A 97 -0.75 15.78 -5.58
C ARG A 97 -1.88 15.97 -4.57
N ILE A 98 -1.54 15.93 -3.29
CA ILE A 98 -2.49 16.09 -2.18
C ILE A 98 -2.34 17.50 -1.64
N ARG A 99 -3.42 18.28 -1.69
CA ARG A 99 -3.46 19.64 -1.15
C ARG A 99 -4.16 19.65 0.21
N SER A 100 -3.54 20.27 1.21
CA SER A 100 -4.15 20.47 2.51
C SER A 100 -3.66 21.75 3.18
N GLN A 101 -4.61 22.50 3.76
CA GLN A 101 -4.33 23.70 4.55
C GLN A 101 -3.74 23.38 5.93
N ARG A 102 -3.94 22.15 6.42
CA ARG A 102 -3.41 21.70 7.72
C ARG A 102 -1.99 21.15 7.66
N LEU A 103 -1.45 20.92 6.46
CA LEU A 103 -0.09 20.43 6.33
C LEU A 103 0.88 21.48 6.91
N PRO A 104 1.68 21.16 7.94
CA PRO A 104 2.62 22.11 8.50
C PRO A 104 3.67 22.55 7.46
N ALA A 105 4.21 23.75 7.61
CA ALA A 105 5.03 24.39 6.58
C ALA A 105 6.32 23.59 6.29
N ALA A 106 6.94 23.02 7.33
CA ALA A 106 8.16 22.22 7.22
C ALA A 106 7.96 20.89 6.44
N PHE A 107 6.72 20.46 6.25
CA PHE A 107 6.37 19.27 5.47
C PHE A 107 5.85 19.58 4.06
N HIS A 108 5.84 20.85 3.64
CA HIS A 108 5.48 21.20 2.27
C HIS A 108 6.37 20.46 1.25
N GLY A 109 5.74 19.83 0.27
CA GLY A 109 6.44 19.11 -0.80
C GLY A 109 6.94 17.72 -0.39
N THR A 110 6.54 17.20 0.77
CA THR A 110 6.88 15.83 1.19
C THR A 110 6.40 14.82 0.14
N ARG A 111 7.31 13.96 -0.29
CA ARG A 111 7.09 12.93 -1.31
C ARG A 111 7.04 11.55 -0.67
N ILE A 112 5.92 10.85 -0.84
CA ILE A 112 5.70 9.52 -0.28
C ILE A 112 5.47 8.53 -1.42
N LEU A 113 6.35 7.53 -1.54
CA LEU A 113 6.14 6.41 -2.44
C LEU A 113 5.15 5.43 -1.80
N HIS A 114 4.00 5.25 -2.41
CA HIS A 114 2.96 4.35 -1.95
C HIS A 114 2.90 3.10 -2.83
N LEU A 115 3.15 1.96 -2.20
CA LEU A 115 3.03 0.63 -2.76
C LEU A 115 1.88 -0.10 -2.06
N SER A 116 1.21 -1.01 -2.76
CA SER A 116 0.16 -1.83 -2.16
C SER A 116 -0.01 -3.12 -2.93
N ASP A 117 -0.54 -4.14 -2.26
CA ASP A 117 -0.94 -5.42 -2.87
C ASP A 117 0.19 -5.96 -3.76
N LEU A 118 1.38 -6.10 -3.17
CA LEU A 118 2.59 -6.46 -3.90
C LEU A 118 2.47 -7.86 -4.51
N HIS A 119 1.92 -8.80 -3.75
CA HIS A 119 1.75 -10.21 -4.14
C HIS A 119 2.96 -10.74 -4.93
N LEU A 120 4.16 -10.58 -4.37
CA LEU A 120 5.43 -10.82 -5.08
C LEU A 120 5.54 -12.26 -5.62
N ASP A 121 4.77 -13.18 -5.03
CA ASP A 121 4.69 -14.61 -5.32
C ASP A 121 3.70 -15.00 -6.43
N THR A 122 2.98 -14.05 -7.05
CA THR A 122 1.91 -14.36 -8.04
C THR A 122 2.29 -14.10 -9.49
N THR A 123 3.04 -13.03 -9.72
CA THR A 123 3.29 -12.50 -11.07
C THR A 123 4.79 -12.56 -11.35
N PRO A 124 5.26 -13.50 -12.19
CA PRO A 124 6.67 -13.63 -12.50
C PRO A 124 7.27 -12.31 -13.00
N GLY A 125 8.43 -11.92 -12.45
CA GLY A 125 9.13 -10.71 -12.85
C GLY A 125 8.56 -9.39 -12.30
N ILE A 126 7.49 -9.42 -11.51
CA ILE A 126 6.88 -8.20 -10.95
C ILE A 126 7.86 -7.44 -10.05
N LEU A 127 8.62 -8.15 -9.22
CA LEU A 127 9.62 -7.53 -8.34
C LEU A 127 10.70 -6.80 -9.13
N HIS A 128 11.21 -7.39 -10.21
CA HIS A 128 12.20 -6.74 -11.07
C HIS A 128 11.63 -5.48 -11.74
N SER A 129 10.38 -5.56 -12.20
CA SER A 129 9.67 -4.41 -12.78
C SER A 129 9.48 -3.29 -11.75
N LEU A 130 9.11 -3.65 -10.52
CA LEU A 130 8.96 -2.75 -9.38
C LEU A 130 10.27 -2.04 -9.04
N VAL A 131 11.36 -2.80 -8.82
CA VAL A 131 12.69 -2.26 -8.48
C VAL A 131 13.19 -1.30 -9.56
N ASN A 132 13.04 -1.68 -10.84
CA ASN A 132 13.45 -0.83 -11.97
C ASN A 132 12.67 0.49 -12.02
N ARG A 133 11.38 0.49 -11.67
CA ARG A 133 10.58 1.71 -11.62
C ARG A 133 10.93 2.59 -10.43
N ILE A 134 11.14 1.99 -9.26
CA ILE A 134 11.54 2.70 -8.03
C ILE A 134 12.87 3.45 -8.24
N GLY A 135 13.85 2.85 -8.92
CA GLY A 135 15.17 3.47 -9.13
C GLY A 135 15.16 4.83 -9.86
N SER A 136 14.05 5.18 -10.51
CA SER A 136 13.86 6.49 -11.17
C SER A 136 13.17 7.54 -10.30
N LEU A 137 12.75 7.19 -9.08
CA LEU A 137 11.94 8.03 -8.20
C LEU A 137 12.77 8.59 -7.04
N SER A 138 12.40 9.79 -6.60
CA SER A 138 12.90 10.41 -5.38
C SER A 138 11.72 10.60 -4.43
N PHE A 139 11.89 10.20 -3.17
CA PHE A 139 10.86 10.24 -2.15
C PHE A 139 11.52 10.33 -0.76
N ASP A 140 10.79 10.87 0.21
CA ASP A 140 11.26 11.02 1.59
C ASP A 140 11.02 9.74 2.40
N CYS A 141 9.93 9.02 2.10
CA CYS A 141 9.66 7.67 2.63
C CYS A 141 8.84 6.84 1.65
N SER A 142 8.74 5.56 1.97
CA SER A 142 7.79 4.64 1.36
C SER A 142 6.77 4.15 2.36
N VAL A 143 5.53 3.97 1.90
CA VAL A 143 4.44 3.34 2.64
C VAL A 143 3.93 2.15 1.84
N ILE A 144 3.66 1.04 2.52
CA ILE A 144 3.13 -0.18 1.93
C ILE A 144 1.83 -0.54 2.64
N THR A 145 0.71 -0.50 1.92
CA THR A 145 -0.61 -0.77 2.51
C THR A 145 -1.03 -2.23 2.35
N GLY A 146 -0.21 -3.16 2.85
CA GLY A 146 -0.53 -4.57 2.98
C GLY A 146 -0.39 -5.43 1.73
N ASP A 147 -0.62 -6.73 1.92
CA ASP A 147 -0.57 -7.81 0.94
C ASP A 147 0.80 -7.90 0.26
N LEU A 148 1.84 -8.06 1.08
CA LEU A 148 3.23 -8.22 0.63
C LEU A 148 3.39 -9.51 -0.19
N ASN A 149 2.73 -10.57 0.29
CA ASN A 149 2.68 -11.88 -0.33
C ASN A 149 1.23 -12.39 -0.35
N SER A 150 0.93 -13.37 -1.20
CA SER A 150 -0.44 -13.88 -1.40
C SER A 150 -0.80 -15.03 -0.48
N PHE A 151 0.20 -15.71 0.09
CA PHE A 151 -0.02 -16.84 0.96
C PHE A 151 0.78 -16.67 2.25
N ALA A 152 0.13 -16.86 3.39
CA ALA A 152 0.83 -16.93 4.66
C ALA A 152 1.93 -18.00 4.60
N GLY A 153 3.14 -17.64 5.05
CA GLY A 153 4.33 -18.48 4.99
C GLY A 153 5.09 -18.43 3.66
N SER A 154 4.63 -17.69 2.65
CA SER A 154 5.33 -17.54 1.36
C SER A 154 6.37 -16.43 1.34
N PHE A 155 6.72 -15.87 2.51
CA PHE A 155 7.81 -14.92 2.66
C PHE A 155 9.10 -15.43 2.01
N CYS A 156 9.77 -14.54 1.27
CA CYS A 156 11.07 -14.79 0.67
C CYS A 156 12.04 -13.67 1.07
N GLU A 157 13.05 -14.01 1.87
CA GLU A 157 14.04 -13.05 2.37
C GLU A 157 14.82 -12.37 1.23
N LYS A 158 15.13 -13.10 0.16
CA LYS A 158 15.84 -12.54 -1.00
C LYS A 158 15.02 -11.46 -1.69
N GLU A 159 13.71 -11.67 -1.84
CA GLU A 159 12.79 -10.71 -2.45
C GLU A 159 12.62 -9.48 -1.55
N ALA A 160 12.43 -9.69 -0.25
CA ALA A 160 12.31 -8.63 0.73
C ALA A 160 13.56 -7.74 0.78
N ARG A 161 14.75 -8.34 0.85
CA ARG A 161 16.03 -7.59 0.84
C ARG A 161 16.26 -6.87 -0.49
N LEU A 162 15.86 -7.45 -1.61
CA LEU A 162 15.96 -6.80 -2.92
C LEU A 162 15.05 -5.55 -2.99
N LEU A 163 13.79 -5.67 -2.55
CA LEU A 163 12.89 -4.53 -2.46
C LEU A 163 13.43 -3.48 -1.49
N ARG A 164 13.91 -3.88 -0.31
CA ARG A 164 14.48 -2.95 0.67
C ARG A 164 15.63 -2.15 0.08
N ARG A 165 16.55 -2.79 -0.66
CA ARG A 165 17.67 -2.12 -1.33
C ARG A 165 17.18 -1.10 -2.36
N ALA A 166 16.15 -1.42 -3.12
CA ALA A 166 15.57 -0.50 -4.10
C ALA A 166 14.95 0.74 -3.43
N LEU A 167 14.39 0.59 -2.22
CA LEU A 167 13.87 1.69 -1.41
C LEU A 167 14.97 2.57 -0.78
N GLY A 168 16.24 2.16 -0.86
CA GLY A 168 17.38 2.97 -0.41
C GLY A 168 17.42 3.20 1.10
N ALA A 169 17.94 4.36 1.54
CA ALA A 169 17.98 4.68 2.97
C ALA A 169 16.64 5.21 3.52
N CYS A 170 15.67 5.48 2.65
CA CYS A 170 14.37 6.00 3.04
C CYS A 170 13.64 5.01 3.98
N PRO A 171 12.88 5.51 4.97
CA PRO A 171 12.02 4.66 5.78
C PRO A 171 10.96 3.93 4.93
N ALA A 172 10.59 2.71 5.35
CA ALA A 172 9.60 1.88 4.68
C ALA A 172 8.54 1.41 5.69
N TYR A 173 7.44 2.15 5.79
CA TYR A 173 6.36 1.89 6.75
C TYR A 173 5.32 0.96 6.14
N VAL A 174 4.87 -0.03 6.90
CA VAL A 174 3.97 -1.07 6.37
C VAL A 174 2.77 -1.23 7.29
N SER A 175 1.56 -1.15 6.73
CA SER A 175 0.35 -1.69 7.37
C SER A 175 0.12 -3.11 6.87
N LEU A 176 -0.46 -3.99 7.70
CA LEU A 176 -0.74 -5.36 7.29
C LEU A 176 -2.03 -5.44 6.46
N GLY A 177 -2.00 -6.32 5.45
CA GLY A 177 -3.15 -6.71 4.65
C GLY A 177 -3.78 -8.01 5.09
N ASN A 178 -4.82 -8.43 4.39
CA ASN A 178 -5.55 -9.64 4.79
C ASN A 178 -4.78 -10.94 4.48
N HIS A 179 -3.76 -10.89 3.62
CA HIS A 179 -2.87 -12.02 3.34
C HIS A 179 -1.65 -12.09 4.26
N ASP A 180 -1.35 -11.01 5.00
CA ASP A 180 -0.15 -10.93 5.82
C ASP A 180 -0.37 -11.55 7.21
N SER A 181 0.48 -12.51 7.56
CA SER A 181 0.53 -13.08 8.91
C SER A 181 1.49 -12.30 9.81
N LEU A 182 1.27 -12.32 11.13
CA LEU A 182 2.23 -11.71 12.07
C LEU A 182 3.62 -12.34 11.99
N VAL A 183 3.71 -13.64 11.66
CA VAL A 183 4.99 -14.34 11.49
C VAL A 183 5.76 -13.80 10.27
N ASP A 184 5.09 -13.64 9.13
CA ASP A 184 5.74 -13.06 7.95
C ASP A 184 6.04 -11.58 8.14
N ALA A 185 5.17 -10.85 8.84
CA ALA A 185 5.40 -9.45 9.20
C ALA A 185 6.72 -9.26 9.97
N ALA A 186 6.97 -10.09 11.00
CA ALA A 186 8.24 -10.04 11.75
C ALA A 186 9.45 -10.35 10.86
N ARG A 187 9.32 -11.24 9.86
CA ARG A 187 10.39 -11.55 8.90
C ARG A 187 10.66 -10.41 7.91
N TRP A 188 9.61 -9.73 7.47
CA TRP A 188 9.73 -8.50 6.68
C TRP A 188 10.39 -7.39 7.49
N GLU A 189 10.02 -7.24 8.77
CA GLU A 189 10.67 -6.28 9.67
C GLU A 189 12.16 -6.54 9.82
N ALA A 190 12.56 -7.79 10.01
CA ALA A 190 13.97 -8.21 10.06
C ALA A 190 14.75 -7.89 8.77
N CYS A 191 14.06 -7.63 7.65
CA CYS A 191 14.66 -7.17 6.40
C CYS A 191 14.76 -5.64 6.29
N GLY A 192 14.44 -4.89 7.36
CA GLY A 192 14.59 -3.43 7.44
C GLY A 192 13.33 -2.63 7.09
N PHE A 193 12.16 -3.28 7.06
CA PHE A 193 10.86 -2.60 6.97
C PHE A 193 10.38 -2.25 8.38
N THR A 194 9.57 -1.19 8.53
CA THR A 194 8.95 -0.83 9.80
C THR A 194 7.48 -1.22 9.73
N ILE A 195 7.12 -2.34 10.36
CA ILE A 195 5.74 -2.81 10.40
C ILE A 195 4.99 -2.07 11.50
N LEU A 196 3.83 -1.52 11.18
CA LEU A 196 2.99 -0.78 12.12
C LEU A 196 1.66 -1.53 12.30
N VAL A 197 1.38 -1.98 13.52
CA VAL A 197 0.16 -2.75 13.83
C VAL A 197 -0.63 -2.05 14.92
N ASN A 198 -1.61 -1.23 14.52
CA ASN A 198 -2.33 -0.32 15.41
C ASN A 198 -1.37 0.63 16.14
N GLU A 199 -0.44 1.19 15.38
CA GLU A 199 0.65 2.02 15.88
C GLU A 199 0.80 3.28 15.04
N ARG A 200 1.55 4.23 15.59
CA ARG A 200 1.88 5.47 14.92
C ARG A 200 3.31 5.86 15.19
N ILE A 201 3.85 6.60 14.23
CA ILE A 201 5.14 7.26 14.30
C ILE A 201 4.93 8.74 13.99
N SER A 202 5.75 9.59 14.59
CA SER A 202 5.72 11.02 14.31
C SER A 202 7.04 11.45 13.71
N TRP A 203 6.95 12.26 12.67
CA TRP A 203 8.05 13.03 12.15
C TRP A 203 7.97 14.42 12.73
N GLU A 204 9.11 14.90 13.23
CA GLU A 204 9.25 16.22 13.80
C GLU A 204 10.29 16.99 12.99
N ARG A 205 9.95 18.22 12.63
CA ARG A 205 10.83 19.18 11.94
C ARG A 205 10.61 20.51 12.63
N ASP A 206 11.58 20.96 13.42
CA ASP A 206 11.42 22.12 14.31
C ASP A 206 10.20 21.93 15.23
N GLU A 207 9.23 22.84 15.19
CA GLU A 207 7.97 22.77 15.95
C GLU A 207 6.84 22.03 15.19
N ASP A 208 7.06 21.69 13.91
CA ASP A 208 6.07 21.05 13.07
C ASP A 208 6.08 19.52 13.25
N ARG A 209 4.89 18.93 13.31
CA ARG A 209 4.71 17.48 13.44
C ARG A 209 3.78 16.89 12.38
N LEU A 210 4.21 15.78 11.79
CA LEU A 210 3.41 14.92 10.90
C LEU A 210 3.36 13.50 11.48
N THR A 211 2.18 12.93 11.62
CA THR A 211 2.01 11.56 12.12
C THR A 211 1.67 10.61 10.98
N ILE A 212 2.35 9.47 10.90
CA ILE A 212 1.96 8.32 10.08
C ILE A 212 1.46 7.26 11.05
N ALA A 213 0.21 6.85 10.90
CA ALA A 213 -0.41 5.79 11.68
C ALA A 213 -0.79 4.63 10.76
N ALA A 214 -0.78 3.41 11.28
CA ALA A 214 -1.31 2.26 10.58
C ALA A 214 -2.20 1.44 11.50
N ILE A 215 -3.33 0.99 10.95
CA ILE A 215 -4.14 -0.04 11.60
C ILE A 215 -3.80 -1.41 11.04
N ASP A 216 -4.01 -2.43 11.88
CA ASP A 216 -4.05 -3.81 11.40
C ASP A 216 -5.20 -4.01 10.41
N ASP A 217 -5.17 -5.09 9.63
CA ASP A 217 -6.23 -5.38 8.68
C ASP A 217 -7.58 -5.50 9.42
N VAL A 218 -8.53 -4.70 8.97
CA VAL A 218 -9.81 -4.45 9.65
C VAL A 218 -10.64 -5.72 9.79
N HIS A 219 -10.35 -6.73 8.99
CA HIS A 219 -11.04 -7.99 9.05
C HIS A 219 -10.62 -8.80 10.30
N TYR A 220 -9.43 -8.56 10.87
CA TYR A 220 -8.99 -9.19 12.13
C TYR A 220 -9.37 -8.39 13.37
N LEU A 221 -9.88 -7.17 13.21
CA LEU A 221 -10.26 -6.28 14.30
C LEU A 221 -11.75 -6.41 14.64
N GLU A 222 -12.05 -6.43 15.93
CA GLU A 222 -13.43 -6.41 16.43
C GLU A 222 -14.03 -5.01 16.35
N SER A 223 -13.26 -3.98 16.76
CA SER A 223 -13.67 -2.58 16.72
C SER A 223 -12.61 -1.72 16.02
N PRO A 224 -12.60 -1.67 14.68
CA PRO A 224 -11.68 -0.83 13.92
C PRO A 224 -11.78 0.66 14.28
N GLY A 225 -12.98 1.14 14.64
CA GLY A 225 -13.20 2.54 15.01
C GLY A 225 -12.42 2.97 16.25
N ASP A 226 -12.41 2.13 17.29
CA ASP A 226 -11.67 2.42 18.53
C ASP A 226 -10.16 2.40 18.30
N SER A 227 -9.68 1.44 17.49
CA SER A 227 -8.27 1.36 17.08
C SER A 227 -7.84 2.59 16.28
N ILE A 228 -8.68 3.11 15.40
CA ILE A 228 -8.38 4.33 14.64
C ILE A 228 -8.40 5.56 15.55
N ALA A 229 -9.40 5.66 16.44
CA ALA A 229 -9.53 6.79 17.35
C ALA A 229 -8.33 6.90 18.31
N SER A 230 -7.80 5.78 18.81
CA SER A 230 -6.63 5.77 19.70
C SER A 230 -5.34 6.24 19.01
N LEU A 231 -5.28 6.19 17.67
CA LEU A 231 -4.13 6.62 16.88
C LEU A 231 -4.14 8.11 16.55
N ALA A 232 -5.27 8.80 16.71
CA ALA A 232 -5.38 10.23 16.46
C ALA A 232 -4.41 11.04 17.34
N SER A 233 -3.61 11.91 16.72
CA SER A 233 -2.58 12.71 17.41
C SER A 233 -2.87 14.21 17.47
N GLY A 234 -3.95 14.66 16.84
CA GLY A 234 -4.30 16.08 16.69
C GLY A 234 -3.45 16.86 15.67
N SER A 235 -2.25 16.37 15.35
CA SER A 235 -1.37 16.91 14.29
C SER A 235 -1.81 16.45 12.88
N PHE A 236 -1.07 16.83 11.84
CA PHE A 236 -1.38 16.38 10.48
C PHE A 236 -1.16 14.87 10.37
N GLY A 237 -2.24 14.13 10.14
CA GLY A 237 -2.24 12.67 10.22
C GLY A 237 -2.43 11.98 8.88
N ILE A 238 -1.57 11.01 8.58
CA ILE A 238 -1.70 10.07 7.47
C ILE A 238 -2.05 8.70 8.06
N LEU A 239 -3.20 8.14 7.68
CA LEU A 239 -3.61 6.79 8.04
C LEU A 239 -3.29 5.80 6.92
N LEU A 240 -2.56 4.74 7.26
CA LEU A 240 -2.36 3.57 6.43
C LEU A 240 -3.39 2.50 6.85
N SER A 241 -4.21 2.08 5.91
CA SER A 241 -5.13 0.96 6.11
C SER A 241 -5.19 0.18 4.83
N HIS A 242 -5.05 -1.14 4.90
CA HIS A 242 -5.08 -1.98 3.71
C HIS A 242 -6.39 -1.82 2.90
N THR A 243 -7.53 -1.60 3.55
CA THR A 243 -8.83 -1.41 2.87
C THR A 243 -9.38 0.01 3.04
N PRO A 244 -10.07 0.57 2.02
CA PRO A 244 -10.74 1.87 2.15
C PRO A 244 -12.00 1.84 3.02
N ASP A 245 -12.40 0.69 3.56
CA ASP A 245 -13.69 0.51 4.26
C ASP A 245 -13.86 1.39 5.50
N VAL A 246 -12.76 1.82 6.12
CA VAL A 246 -12.76 2.63 7.36
C VAL A 246 -12.65 4.14 7.13
N TYR A 247 -12.96 4.61 5.93
CA TYR A 247 -12.85 6.03 5.57
C TYR A 247 -13.68 6.95 6.48
N ARG A 248 -14.81 6.46 7.04
CA ARG A 248 -15.65 7.27 7.93
C ARG A 248 -14.95 7.42 9.27
N GLU A 249 -14.52 6.33 9.85
CA GLU A 249 -13.81 6.26 11.12
C GLU A 249 -12.55 7.13 11.07
N ALA A 250 -11.77 7.02 9.99
CA ALA A 250 -10.59 7.84 9.75
C ALA A 250 -10.90 9.34 9.70
N ALA A 251 -11.95 9.72 8.97
CA ALA A 251 -12.36 11.12 8.86
C ALA A 251 -12.86 11.69 10.19
N HIS A 252 -13.63 10.94 10.97
CA HIS A 252 -14.14 11.38 12.27
C HIS A 252 -13.05 11.42 13.35
N ALA A 253 -12.05 10.54 13.27
CA ALA A 253 -10.86 10.60 14.11
C ALA A 253 -9.91 11.77 13.77
N GLY A 254 -10.19 12.50 12.68
CA GLY A 254 -9.47 13.72 12.32
C GLY A 254 -8.20 13.51 11.50
N PHE A 255 -8.03 12.34 10.87
CA PHE A 255 -6.94 12.14 9.90
C PHE A 255 -7.13 13.04 8.67
N ASP A 256 -6.03 13.52 8.11
CA ASP A 256 -6.02 14.42 6.96
C ASP A 256 -5.85 13.64 5.64
N VAL A 257 -5.11 12.53 5.68
CA VAL A 257 -4.86 11.65 4.52
C VAL A 257 -5.09 10.19 4.88
N MET A 258 -5.64 9.40 3.95
CA MET A 258 -5.73 7.94 4.06
C MET A 258 -5.20 7.26 2.80
N PHE A 259 -4.34 6.26 2.98
CA PHE A 259 -3.82 5.41 1.91
C PHE A 259 -4.29 3.98 2.10
N SER A 260 -4.73 3.37 0.99
CA SER A 260 -5.26 2.00 0.98
C SER A 260 -4.97 1.24 -0.31
N GLY A 261 -5.22 -0.06 -0.25
CA GLY A 261 -5.18 -1.01 -1.36
C GLY A 261 -6.41 -1.91 -1.39
N HIS A 262 -6.19 -3.23 -1.32
CA HIS A 262 -7.16 -4.33 -1.16
C HIS A 262 -8.09 -4.57 -2.36
N THR A 263 -8.52 -3.49 -2.99
CA THR A 263 -9.53 -3.51 -4.05
C THR A 263 -8.95 -3.87 -5.41
N HIS A 264 -7.63 -3.73 -5.59
CA HIS A 264 -6.92 -3.84 -6.87
C HIS A 264 -7.50 -2.98 -8.01
N GLY A 265 -8.29 -1.95 -7.69
CA GLY A 265 -9.13 -1.25 -8.68
C GLY A 265 -10.11 -2.17 -9.41
N GLY A 266 -10.42 -3.33 -8.84
CA GLY A 266 -11.22 -4.43 -9.38
C GLY A 266 -10.47 -5.46 -10.22
N GLN A 267 -9.20 -5.19 -10.60
CA GLN A 267 -8.30 -6.04 -11.41
C GLN A 267 -8.77 -6.37 -12.84
N ILE A 268 -10.05 -6.71 -13.01
CA ILE A 268 -10.74 -7.00 -14.26
C ILE A 268 -11.84 -5.95 -14.43
N CYS A 269 -11.61 -5.01 -15.35
CA CYS A 269 -12.53 -3.92 -15.65
C CYS A 269 -13.09 -4.08 -17.07
N ALA A 270 -14.33 -3.62 -17.27
CA ALA A 270 -14.86 -3.36 -18.60
C ALA A 270 -14.11 -2.17 -19.25
N PRO A 271 -14.22 -1.98 -20.59
CA PRO A 271 -13.70 -0.80 -21.26
C PRO A 271 -14.11 0.50 -20.54
N GLY A 272 -13.18 1.44 -20.42
CA GLY A 272 -13.37 2.65 -19.60
C GLY A 272 -13.01 2.48 -18.12
N GLY A 273 -12.47 1.33 -17.71
CA GLY A 273 -11.95 1.12 -16.35
C GLY A 273 -13.04 0.85 -15.31
N PHE A 274 -14.20 0.35 -15.72
CA PHE A 274 -15.31 0.03 -14.83
C PHE A 274 -15.09 -1.37 -14.18
N PRO A 275 -14.78 -1.49 -12.87
CA PRO A 275 -14.57 -2.79 -12.24
C PRO A 275 -15.80 -3.70 -12.25
N LEU A 276 -15.63 -4.93 -12.74
CA LEU A 276 -16.69 -5.94 -12.80
C LEU A 276 -16.98 -6.54 -11.42
N LEU A 277 -15.94 -6.69 -10.60
CA LEU A 277 -16.03 -7.15 -9.22
C LEU A 277 -15.28 -6.17 -8.32
N ARG A 278 -15.79 -5.99 -7.10
CA ARG A 278 -15.13 -5.24 -6.04
C ARG A 278 -15.29 -5.98 -4.75
N ASN A 279 -14.20 -6.09 -4.00
CA ASN A 279 -14.19 -6.73 -2.71
C ASN A 279 -13.98 -5.69 -1.59
N ALA A 280 -14.89 -4.71 -1.51
CA ALA A 280 -14.88 -3.69 -0.46
C ALA A 280 -16.30 -3.22 -0.18
N LYS A 281 -16.56 -2.83 1.07
CA LYS A 281 -17.83 -2.22 1.50
C LYS A 281 -17.90 -0.74 1.14
N ALA A 282 -16.74 -0.09 0.97
CA ALA A 282 -16.65 1.31 0.58
C ALA A 282 -17.40 1.61 -0.74
N PRO A 283 -17.89 2.86 -0.91
CA PRO A 283 -18.44 3.32 -2.18
C PRO A 283 -17.46 3.06 -3.33
N ARG A 284 -18.01 2.78 -4.51
CA ARG A 284 -17.21 2.47 -5.71
C ARG A 284 -16.17 3.53 -6.04
N ALA A 285 -16.51 4.79 -5.82
CA ALA A 285 -15.61 5.92 -6.04
C ALA A 285 -14.34 5.87 -5.17
N PHE A 286 -14.33 5.09 -4.08
CA PHE A 286 -13.20 4.99 -3.16
C PHE A 286 -12.40 3.70 -3.39
N CYS A 287 -12.70 2.93 -4.45
CA CYS A 287 -12.01 1.67 -4.74
C CYS A 287 -10.85 1.81 -5.74
N ALA A 288 -10.55 3.01 -6.23
CA ALA A 288 -9.37 3.24 -7.07
C ALA A 288 -9.07 4.72 -7.19
N GLY A 289 -7.79 5.08 -7.17
CA GLY A 289 -7.33 6.45 -7.38
C GLY A 289 -7.63 7.39 -6.20
N ALA A 290 -7.53 8.68 -6.47
CA ALA A 290 -7.77 9.73 -5.48
C ALA A 290 -9.26 9.92 -5.21
N TRP A 291 -9.62 10.12 -3.95
CA TRP A 291 -10.97 10.42 -3.50
C TRP A 291 -10.97 11.38 -2.31
N SER A 292 -12.13 11.86 -1.90
CA SER A 292 -12.28 12.67 -0.69
C SER A 292 -13.58 12.40 0.03
N TYR A 293 -13.55 12.52 1.34
CA TYR A 293 -14.72 12.43 2.20
C TYR A 293 -14.58 13.43 3.36
N LEU A 294 -15.52 14.38 3.48
CA LEU A 294 -15.34 15.54 4.36
C LEU A 294 -14.01 16.23 4.04
N ARG A 295 -13.14 16.42 5.05
CA ARG A 295 -11.77 16.94 4.88
C ARG A 295 -10.74 15.87 4.51
N LEU A 296 -11.06 14.58 4.69
CA LEU A 296 -10.12 13.49 4.45
C LEU A 296 -9.83 13.38 2.96
N ARG A 297 -8.54 13.39 2.61
CA ARG A 297 -8.06 13.07 1.26
C ARG A 297 -7.62 11.62 1.23
N GLY A 298 -8.18 10.83 0.33
CA GLY A 298 -7.89 9.41 0.23
C GLY A 298 -7.24 9.05 -1.10
N TYR A 299 -6.47 7.97 -1.08
CA TYR A 299 -6.04 7.32 -2.32
C TYR A 299 -6.08 5.80 -2.14
N THR A 300 -6.76 5.12 -3.05
CA THR A 300 -6.81 3.66 -3.08
C THR A 300 -6.04 3.13 -4.28
N SER A 301 -4.91 2.50 -4.00
CA SER A 301 -4.02 1.91 -4.99
C SER A 301 -4.70 0.77 -5.75
N ARG A 302 -4.39 0.67 -7.05
CA ARG A 302 -4.75 -0.51 -7.85
C ARG A 302 -3.86 -1.71 -7.55
N GLY A 303 -2.83 -1.54 -6.73
CA GLY A 303 -1.89 -2.59 -6.36
C GLY A 303 -0.82 -2.85 -7.42
N VAL A 304 0.30 -3.45 -7.00
CA VAL A 304 1.43 -3.81 -7.86
C VAL A 304 1.23 -5.20 -8.47
N GLY A 305 0.86 -6.18 -7.65
CA GLY A 305 0.68 -7.58 -8.05
C GLY A 305 -0.77 -7.91 -8.42
N CYS A 306 -1.08 -9.21 -8.54
CA CYS A 306 -2.43 -9.67 -8.84
C CYS A 306 -2.93 -10.64 -7.76
N SER A 307 -4.19 -10.50 -7.35
CA SER A 307 -4.83 -11.43 -6.43
C SER A 307 -5.70 -12.43 -7.18
N GLY A 308 -5.57 -13.72 -6.84
CA GLY A 308 -6.37 -14.82 -7.38
C GLY A 308 -6.04 -15.22 -8.82
N LEU A 309 -6.20 -14.30 -9.79
CA LEU A 309 -5.90 -14.51 -11.22
C LEU A 309 -4.69 -13.66 -11.62
N PRO A 310 -3.67 -14.22 -12.29
CA PRO A 310 -2.51 -13.47 -12.74
C PRO A 310 -2.79 -12.71 -14.05
N LEU A 311 -3.92 -12.00 -14.12
CA LEU A 311 -4.42 -11.29 -15.29
C LEU A 311 -5.04 -9.96 -14.85
N ARG A 312 -4.80 -8.89 -15.63
CA ARG A 312 -5.46 -7.60 -15.49
C ARG A 312 -6.08 -7.18 -16.82
N PHE A 313 -7.22 -6.48 -16.78
CA PHE A 313 -7.83 -5.88 -17.98
C PHE A 313 -8.36 -4.49 -17.66
N HIS A 314 -7.96 -3.49 -18.46
CA HIS A 314 -8.34 -2.09 -18.28
C HIS A 314 -8.09 -1.55 -16.85
N CYS A 315 -7.08 -2.11 -16.16
CA CYS A 315 -6.74 -1.81 -14.79
C CYS A 315 -5.25 -2.11 -14.56
N PRO A 316 -4.35 -1.34 -15.20
CA PRO A 316 -2.92 -1.58 -15.08
C PRO A 316 -2.49 -1.47 -13.62
N PRO A 317 -1.53 -2.29 -13.17
CA PRO A 317 -0.96 -2.15 -11.84
C PRO A 317 -0.23 -0.82 -11.71
N GLU A 318 -0.09 -0.32 -10.49
CA GLU A 318 0.51 1.00 -10.27
C GLU A 318 1.42 1.05 -9.03
N ILE A 319 2.40 1.93 -9.09
CA ILE A 319 3.05 2.54 -7.94
C ILE A 319 2.72 4.03 -7.94
N VAL A 320 2.53 4.61 -6.75
CA VAL A 320 2.02 5.97 -6.64
C VAL A 320 3.03 6.84 -5.91
N LEU A 321 3.37 7.98 -6.50
CA LEU A 321 4.16 8.99 -5.85
C LEU A 321 3.23 10.11 -5.37
N HIS A 322 3.00 10.16 -4.07
CA HIS A 322 2.23 11.22 -3.45
C HIS A 322 3.12 12.42 -3.17
N THR A 323 2.72 13.61 -3.60
CA THR A 323 3.34 14.87 -3.18
C THR A 323 2.32 15.65 -2.36
N ILE A 324 2.59 15.81 -1.07
CA ILE A 324 1.71 16.56 -0.17
C ILE A 324 2.18 18.02 -0.15
N VAL A 325 1.28 18.92 -0.52
CA VAL A 325 1.57 20.35 -0.57
C VAL A 325 0.64 21.11 0.37
N ARG A 326 1.23 22.07 1.08
CA ARG A 326 0.46 23.03 1.86
C ARG A 326 -0.31 23.92 0.89
N GLU A 327 -1.60 24.03 1.12
CA GLU A 327 -2.45 24.97 0.41
C GLU A 327 -2.56 26.24 1.25
N GLU A 328 -2.20 27.38 0.67
CA GLU A 328 -2.38 28.66 1.34
C GLU A 328 -3.87 28.98 1.43
N TYR A 329 -4.27 29.56 2.57
CA TYR A 329 -5.63 30.03 2.75
C TYR A 329 -5.85 31.26 1.86
N SER A 330 -6.71 31.15 0.86
CA SER A 330 -7.19 32.29 0.08
C SER A 330 -8.61 32.61 0.56
N PRO A 331 -8.81 33.69 1.34
CA PRO A 331 -10.15 34.15 1.65
C PRO A 331 -10.81 34.63 0.35
N ALA A 332 -11.94 34.03 0.00
CA ALA A 332 -12.83 34.52 -1.04
C ALA A 332 -13.62 35.74 -0.54
#